data_AF-A0A370FB80-F1
#
_entry.id   AF-A0A370FB80-F1
#
_cell.length_a   1.000
_cell.length_b   1.000
_cell.length_c   1.000
_cell.angle_alpha   90.00
_cell.angle_beta   90.00
_cell.angle_gamma   90.00
#
_symmetry.space_group_name_H-M   'P 1'
#
loop_
_entity.id
_entity.type
_entity.pdbx_description
1 polymer ?
#
loop_
_entity_poly.entity_id
_entity_poly.type
_entity_poly.pdbx_seq_one_letter_code
_entity_poly.pdbx_strand_id
1 'polypeptide(L)'
;MNRALLLLVPLTALVLTAPPVHAQKAVYKCVTQGKVEYSHAPCVGAIEIDATPTQGADRWSGQSRKGRDVQRLEFNEQIGRAVRPLTGMDDAQWKTATHRQALSPTARRECDRLDPMLAAQRSRTDAATAEERGRADVRLWQLRRRFADLDC
;
A
#
# COMPACT_ATOMS: atom_id res chain seq x y z
N MET A 1 7.83 -57.45 -21.98
CA MET A 1 8.56 -56.16 -22.02
C MET A 1 7.60 -55.09 -22.48
N ASN A 2 7.22 -54.14 -21.63
CA ASN A 2 6.86 -52.77 -22.02
C ASN A 2 6.79 -51.92 -20.74
N ARG A 3 7.60 -50.86 -20.71
CA ARG A 3 7.97 -50.08 -19.53
C ARG A 3 6.89 -49.04 -19.21
N ALA A 4 6.38 -49.07 -17.98
CA ALA A 4 5.60 -47.98 -17.42
C ALA A 4 6.53 -46.79 -17.17
N LEU A 5 6.29 -45.67 -17.87
CA LEU A 5 7.01 -44.42 -17.69
C LEU A 5 6.16 -43.51 -16.79
N LEU A 6 6.45 -43.52 -15.50
CA LEU A 6 5.93 -42.56 -14.52
C LEU A 6 6.51 -41.17 -14.83
N LEU A 7 5.67 -40.25 -15.29
CA LEU A 7 5.99 -38.83 -15.41
C LEU A 7 5.83 -38.16 -14.04
N LEU A 8 6.97 -37.90 -13.38
CA LEU A 8 7.09 -37.05 -12.20
C LEU A 8 6.92 -35.57 -12.62
N VAL A 9 5.83 -34.94 -12.22
CA VAL A 9 5.61 -33.49 -12.35
C VAL A 9 6.14 -32.81 -11.08
N PRO A 10 7.14 -31.91 -11.15
CA PRO A 10 7.59 -31.18 -9.98
C PRO A 10 6.59 -30.07 -9.66
N LEU A 11 6.04 -30.13 -8.44
CA LEU A 11 5.14 -29.15 -7.85
C LEU A 11 5.96 -27.88 -7.51
N THR A 12 6.11 -26.95 -8.45
CA THR A 12 6.71 -25.64 -8.15
C THR A 12 5.73 -24.81 -7.32
N ALA A 13 6.07 -24.63 -6.04
CA ALA A 13 5.37 -23.75 -5.11
C ALA A 13 5.47 -22.28 -5.59
N LEU A 14 4.36 -21.76 -6.10
CA LEU A 14 4.21 -20.36 -6.45
C LEU A 14 4.07 -19.54 -5.16
N VAL A 15 5.16 -18.94 -4.70
CA VAL A 15 5.13 -17.97 -3.60
C VAL A 15 4.44 -16.71 -4.13
N LEU A 16 3.18 -16.50 -3.76
CA LEU A 16 2.47 -15.23 -3.97
C LEU A 16 3.10 -14.16 -3.09
N THR A 17 4.08 -13.43 -3.61
CA THR A 17 4.46 -12.12 -3.07
C THR A 17 3.40 -11.12 -3.53
N ALA A 18 2.38 -10.88 -2.69
CA ALA A 18 1.42 -9.81 -2.94
C ALA A 18 2.17 -8.46 -2.96
N PRO A 19 2.02 -7.64 -4.01
CA PRO A 19 2.64 -6.32 -4.05
C PRO A 19 1.97 -5.41 -3.00
N PRO A 20 2.74 -4.52 -2.34
CA PRO A 20 2.18 -3.57 -1.39
C PRO A 20 1.31 -2.55 -2.14
N VAL A 21 0.01 -2.60 -1.89
CA VAL A 21 -0.98 -1.61 -2.34
C VAL A 21 -0.85 -0.37 -1.45
N HIS A 22 -0.04 0.62 -1.82
CA HIS A 22 -0.03 1.93 -1.14
C HIS A 22 -0.12 3.03 -2.19
N ALA A 23 -1.36 3.43 -2.47
CA ALA A 23 -1.65 4.42 -3.50
C ALA A 23 -2.44 5.63 -2.97
N GLN A 24 -2.56 5.82 -1.65
CA GLN A 24 -3.04 7.05 -1.03
C GLN A 24 -2.19 7.33 0.20
N LYS A 25 -1.90 8.61 0.52
CA LYS A 25 -1.15 8.96 1.73
C LYS A 25 -1.91 8.41 2.93
N ALA A 26 -1.29 7.49 3.65
CA ALA A 26 -1.89 6.84 4.81
C ALA A 26 -2.43 7.88 5.79
N VAL A 27 -3.61 7.59 6.35
CA VAL A 27 -4.18 8.39 7.45
C VAL A 27 -4.05 7.58 8.72
N TYR A 28 -3.45 8.21 9.72
CA TYR A 28 -3.17 7.60 11.02
C TYR A 28 -4.13 8.17 12.06
N LYS A 29 -4.75 7.27 12.82
CA LYS A 29 -5.48 7.60 14.05
C LYS A 29 -4.53 7.49 15.22
N CYS A 30 -4.26 8.64 15.83
CA CYS A 30 -3.40 8.80 16.99
C CYS A 30 -4.26 9.03 18.24
N VAL A 31 -4.00 8.27 19.30
CA VAL A 31 -4.65 8.49 20.61
C VAL A 31 -3.63 9.10 21.55
N THR A 32 -3.78 10.39 21.86
CA THR A 32 -2.88 11.13 22.76
C THR A 32 -3.69 11.73 23.90
N GLN A 33 -3.35 11.39 25.15
CA GLN A 33 -4.04 11.89 26.35
C GLN A 33 -5.58 11.70 26.31
N GLY A 34 -6.04 10.58 25.75
CA GLY A 34 -7.48 10.28 25.62
C GLY A 34 -8.18 11.03 24.48
N LYS A 35 -7.49 11.87 23.71
CA LYS A 35 -8.02 12.52 22.51
C LYS A 35 -7.58 11.77 21.26
N VAL A 36 -8.51 11.65 20.32
CA VAL A 36 -8.28 11.03 19.01
C VAL A 36 -7.98 12.13 18.01
N GLU A 37 -6.83 12.04 17.35
CA GLU A 37 -6.44 12.92 16.25
C GLU A 37 -6.19 12.10 14.99
N TYR A 38 -6.62 12.61 13.84
CA TYR A 38 -6.35 12.02 12.53
C TYR A 38 -5.27 12.85 11.84
N SER A 39 -4.19 12.22 11.42
CA SER A 39 -3.06 12.91 10.78
C SER A 39 -2.45 12.07 9.66
N HIS A 40 -1.88 12.74 8.67
CA HIS A 40 -1.04 12.09 7.66
C HIS A 40 0.38 11.83 8.17
N ALA A 41 0.77 12.42 9.31
CA ALA A 41 2.04 12.13 9.95
C ALA A 41 1.92 10.87 10.84
N PRO A 42 2.83 9.89 10.70
CA PRO A 42 2.79 8.69 11.52
C PRO A 42 3.12 9.00 12.98
N CYS A 43 2.33 8.46 13.92
CA CYS A 43 2.59 8.48 15.36
C CYS A 43 2.87 7.06 15.90
N VAL A 44 3.42 6.97 17.11
CA VAL A 44 3.72 5.67 17.74
C VAL A 44 2.40 5.00 18.16
N GLY A 45 2.26 3.71 17.82
CA GLY A 45 1.04 2.94 18.11
C GLY A 45 -0.17 3.34 17.26
N ALA A 46 0.03 4.09 16.17
CA ALA A 46 -1.06 4.55 15.33
C ALA A 46 -1.78 3.41 14.63
N ILE A 47 -3.10 3.53 14.55
CA ILE A 47 -3.93 2.69 13.69
C ILE A 47 -4.03 3.37 12.33
N GLU A 48 -3.59 2.66 11.29
CA GLU A 48 -3.72 3.11 9.91
C GLU A 48 -5.14 2.88 9.43
N ILE A 49 -5.75 3.89 8.83
CA ILE A 49 -7.13 3.89 8.39
C ILE A 49 -7.16 4.00 6.86
N ASP A 50 -8.04 3.22 6.25
CA ASP A 50 -8.39 3.39 4.85
C ASP A 50 -9.19 4.69 4.69
N ALA A 51 -8.57 5.68 4.06
CA ALA A 51 -9.15 6.98 3.79
C ALA A 51 -9.65 7.11 2.33
N THR A 52 -9.84 5.98 1.63
CA THR A 52 -10.37 5.99 0.27
C THR A 52 -11.76 6.66 0.27
N PRO A 53 -11.95 7.76 -0.47
CA PRO A 53 -13.24 8.43 -0.54
C PRO A 53 -14.31 7.47 -1.06
N THR A 54 -15.44 7.38 -0.35
CA THR A 54 -16.58 6.62 -0.85
C THR A 54 -17.18 7.35 -2.05
N GLN A 55 -17.32 6.65 -3.16
CA GLN A 55 -17.97 7.20 -4.35
C GLN A 55 -19.49 7.19 -4.13
N GLY A 56 -20.03 8.25 -3.53
CA GLY A 56 -21.48 8.44 -3.35
C GLY A 56 -22.22 8.59 -4.69
N ALA A 57 -23.55 8.64 -4.65
CA ALA A 57 -24.38 8.81 -5.85
C ALA A 57 -24.07 10.15 -6.54
N ASP A 58 -23.42 10.11 -7.70
CA ASP A 58 -22.92 11.28 -8.43
C ASP A 58 -23.93 11.89 -9.41
N ARG A 59 -25.10 11.25 -9.57
CA ARG A 59 -26.16 11.65 -10.51
C ARG A 59 -27.48 11.87 -9.80
N TRP A 60 -27.95 13.11 -9.79
CA TRP A 60 -29.29 13.47 -9.30
C TRP A 60 -30.23 13.95 -10.43
N SER A 61 -29.71 14.34 -11.60
CA SER A 61 -30.54 14.95 -12.66
C SER A 61 -29.97 14.80 -14.08
N GLY A 62 -29.27 13.69 -14.37
CA GLY A 62 -28.62 13.46 -15.66
C GLY A 62 -27.29 14.19 -15.86
N GLN A 63 -26.97 15.18 -15.02
CA GLN A 63 -25.66 15.83 -14.95
C GLN A 63 -24.82 15.22 -13.82
N SER A 64 -23.68 14.59 -14.17
CA SER A 64 -22.71 14.12 -13.17
C SER A 64 -21.97 15.33 -12.60
N ARG A 65 -22.01 15.51 -11.28
CA ARG A 65 -21.29 16.58 -10.56
C ARG A 65 -20.22 15.98 -9.65
N LYS A 66 -19.29 15.23 -10.23
CA LYS A 66 -18.13 14.70 -9.49
C LYS A 66 -17.18 15.84 -9.12
N GLY A 67 -16.68 15.82 -7.89
CA GLY A 67 -15.59 16.69 -7.47
C GLY A 67 -14.32 16.42 -8.29
N ARG A 68 -13.46 17.44 -8.44
CA ARG A 68 -12.20 17.33 -9.20
C ARG A 68 -11.31 16.19 -8.71
N ASP A 69 -11.34 15.91 -7.42
CA ASP A 69 -10.50 14.89 -6.78
C ASP A 69 -10.96 13.48 -7.17
N VAL A 70 -12.28 13.27 -7.23
CA VAL A 70 -12.91 12.03 -7.72
C VAL A 70 -12.61 11.85 -9.21
N GLN A 71 -12.77 12.90 -10.02
CA GLN A 71 -12.46 12.83 -11.46
C GLN A 71 -10.99 12.44 -11.71
N ARG A 72 -10.05 12.98 -10.92
CA ARG A 72 -8.63 12.63 -11.01
C ARG A 72 -8.37 11.18 -10.63
N LEU A 73 -9.02 10.68 -9.56
CA LEU A 73 -8.91 9.28 -9.15
C LEU A 73 -9.39 8.35 -10.28
N GLU A 74 -10.59 8.58 -10.81
CA GLU A 74 -11.15 7.77 -11.91
C GLU A 74 -10.30 7.82 -13.18
N PHE A 75 -9.72 8.98 -13.49
CA PHE A 75 -8.80 9.11 -14.62
C PHE A 75 -7.54 8.26 -14.43
N ASN A 76 -6.91 8.34 -13.26
CA ASN A 76 -5.71 7.55 -12.96
C ASN A 76 -5.99 6.04 -13.00
N GLU A 77 -7.13 5.62 -12.48
CA GLU A 77 -7.59 4.22 -12.55
C GLU A 77 -7.83 3.76 -14.00
N GLN A 78 -8.43 4.61 -14.85
CA GLN A 78 -8.60 4.30 -16.27
C GLN A 78 -7.26 4.11 -16.99
N ILE A 79 -6.29 4.98 -16.71
CA ILE A 79 -4.94 4.85 -17.27
C ILE A 79 -4.27 3.57 -16.78
N GLY A 80 -4.34 3.25 -15.48
CA GLY A 80 -3.79 2.01 -14.91
C GLY A 80 -4.31 0.76 -15.63
N ARG A 81 -5.64 0.68 -15.83
CA ARG A 81 -6.27 -0.41 -16.59
C ARG A 81 -5.83 -0.46 -18.04
N ALA A 82 -5.66 0.69 -18.69
CA ALA A 82 -5.25 0.75 -20.10
C ALA A 82 -3.80 0.29 -20.30
N VAL A 83 -2.89 0.57 -19.37
CA VAL A 83 -1.46 0.22 -19.48
C VAL A 83 -1.14 -1.16 -18.89
N ARG A 84 -2.06 -1.77 -18.14
CA ARG A 84 -1.88 -3.09 -17.53
C ARG A 84 -1.42 -4.19 -18.51
N PRO A 85 -1.95 -4.33 -19.74
CA PRO A 85 -1.48 -5.34 -20.68
C PRO A 85 -0.01 -5.17 -21.11
N LEU A 86 0.51 -3.94 -21.03
CA LEU A 86 1.88 -3.61 -21.41
C LEU A 86 2.85 -3.73 -20.23
N THR A 87 2.40 -3.38 -19.04
CA THR A 87 3.25 -3.26 -17.84
C THR A 87 3.11 -4.44 -16.88
N GLY A 88 2.01 -5.18 -16.96
CA GLY A 88 1.61 -6.18 -15.97
C GLY A 88 1.16 -5.58 -14.62
N MET A 89 1.22 -4.25 -14.44
CA MET A 89 0.90 -3.57 -13.19
C MET A 89 -0.61 -3.38 -13.03
N ASP A 90 -1.11 -3.52 -11.80
CA ASP A 90 -2.44 -3.05 -11.43
C ASP A 90 -2.47 -1.53 -11.18
N ASP A 91 -3.66 -0.98 -10.94
CA ASP A 91 -3.89 0.46 -10.76
C ASP A 91 -3.09 1.04 -9.57
N ALA A 92 -2.94 0.26 -8.48
CA ALA A 92 -2.20 0.71 -7.30
C ALA A 92 -0.69 0.70 -7.56
N GLN A 93 -0.17 -0.37 -8.15
CA GLN A 93 1.23 -0.48 -8.56
C GLN A 93 1.62 0.60 -9.56
N TRP A 94 0.76 0.85 -10.56
CA TRP A 94 0.98 1.90 -11.54
C TRP A 94 1.03 3.28 -10.89
N LYS A 95 0.13 3.56 -9.94
CA LYS A 95 0.13 4.83 -9.20
C LYS A 95 1.40 5.01 -8.37
N THR A 96 1.85 3.98 -7.65
CA THR A 96 3.12 4.02 -6.91
C THR A 96 4.31 4.20 -7.86
N ALA A 97 4.35 3.48 -8.97
CA ALA A 97 5.43 3.55 -9.95
C ALA A 97 5.53 4.95 -10.58
N THR A 98 4.40 5.51 -11.01
CA THR A 98 4.33 6.86 -11.60
C THR A 98 4.67 7.95 -10.58
N HIS A 99 4.20 7.85 -9.34
CA HIS A 99 4.58 8.75 -8.25
C HIS A 99 6.10 8.76 -8.02
N ARG A 100 6.69 7.57 -7.91
CA ARG A 100 8.14 7.39 -7.66
C ARG A 100 9.02 7.86 -8.84
N GLN A 101 8.49 8.06 -10.04
CA GLN A 101 9.28 8.61 -11.17
C GLN A 101 9.83 10.01 -10.87
N ALA A 102 9.11 10.81 -10.07
CA ALA A 102 9.55 12.14 -9.66
C ALA A 102 10.66 12.11 -8.59
N LEU A 103 10.86 10.98 -7.92
CA LEU A 103 11.87 10.84 -6.86
C LEU A 103 13.28 10.65 -7.43
N SER A 104 14.29 11.04 -6.65
CA SER A 104 15.69 10.75 -6.99
C SER A 104 15.94 9.24 -7.08
N PRO A 105 16.93 8.78 -7.88
CA PRO A 105 17.24 7.35 -8.00
C PRO A 105 17.58 6.68 -6.66
N THR A 106 18.21 7.41 -5.73
CA THR A 106 18.53 6.93 -4.39
C THR A 106 17.27 6.81 -3.52
N ALA A 107 16.37 7.80 -3.57
CA ALA A 107 15.10 7.75 -2.85
C ALA A 107 14.22 6.59 -3.34
N ARG A 108 14.11 6.39 -4.66
CA ARG A 108 13.37 5.25 -5.24
C ARG A 108 13.84 3.91 -4.70
N ARG A 109 15.15 3.63 -4.77
CA ARG A 109 15.73 2.37 -4.27
C ARG A 109 15.46 2.18 -2.79
N GLU A 110 15.48 3.26 -2.01
CA GLU A 110 15.20 3.19 -0.58
C GLU A 110 13.70 2.92 -0.33
N CYS A 111 12.78 3.52 -1.10
CA CYS A 111 11.36 3.17 -1.05
C CYS A 111 11.14 1.67 -1.36
N ASP A 112 11.76 1.16 -2.42
CA ASP A 112 11.65 -0.25 -2.82
C ASP A 112 12.19 -1.20 -1.74
N ARG A 113 13.20 -0.77 -0.97
CA ARG A 113 13.73 -1.51 0.19
C ARG A 113 12.79 -1.45 1.40
N LEU A 114 12.16 -0.30 1.64
CA LEU A 114 11.28 -0.06 2.78
C LEU A 114 9.93 -0.76 2.64
N ASP A 115 9.41 -0.91 1.42
CA ASP A 115 8.14 -1.59 1.12
C ASP A 115 7.98 -2.96 1.81
N PRO A 116 8.86 -3.95 1.58
CA PRO A 116 8.76 -5.25 2.23
C PRO A 116 9.07 -5.18 3.74
N MET A 117 9.92 -4.22 4.16
CA MET A 117 10.24 -4.04 5.58
C MET A 117 9.05 -3.52 6.38
N LEU A 118 8.28 -2.59 5.81
CA LEU A 118 7.05 -2.06 6.40
C LEU A 118 6.00 -3.16 6.54
N ALA A 119 5.76 -3.93 5.47
CA ALA A 119 4.83 -5.04 5.51
C ALA A 119 5.20 -6.08 6.58
N ALA A 120 6.47 -6.51 6.59
CA ALA A 120 6.96 -7.47 7.59
C ALA A 120 6.90 -6.91 9.02
N GLN A 121 7.25 -5.64 9.20
CA GLN A 121 7.21 -5.02 10.53
C GLN A 121 5.78 -4.83 11.04
N ARG A 122 4.84 -4.50 10.15
CA ARG A 122 3.41 -4.42 10.49
C ARG A 122 2.91 -5.77 11.00
N SER A 123 3.17 -6.86 10.28
CA SER A 123 2.80 -8.21 10.72
C SER A 123 3.43 -8.58 12.07
N ARG A 124 4.70 -8.21 12.30
CA ARG A 124 5.36 -8.41 13.61
C ARG A 124 4.70 -7.61 14.73
N THR A 125 4.31 -6.37 14.45
CA THR A 125 3.62 -5.54 15.43
C THR A 125 2.24 -6.11 15.76
N ASP A 126 1.48 -6.54 14.74
CA ASP A 126 0.14 -7.14 14.91
C ASP A 126 0.19 -8.45 15.71
N ALA A 127 1.28 -9.22 15.59
CA ALA A 127 1.50 -10.46 16.35
C ALA A 127 2.21 -10.27 17.70
N ALA A 128 2.63 -9.05 18.07
CA ALA A 128 3.41 -8.80 19.28
C ALA A 128 2.58 -9.02 20.56
N THR A 129 3.22 -9.57 21.59
CA THR A 129 2.61 -9.67 22.93
C THR A 129 2.50 -8.29 23.58
N ALA A 130 1.77 -8.20 24.70
CA ALA A 130 1.61 -6.95 25.44
C ALA A 130 2.96 -6.34 25.87
N GLU A 131 3.91 -7.18 26.27
CA GLU A 131 5.25 -6.78 26.72
C GLU A 131 6.13 -6.26 25.56
N GLU A 132 5.94 -6.82 24.36
CA GLU A 132 6.75 -6.48 23.19
C GLU A 132 6.14 -5.33 22.37
N ARG A 133 4.84 -5.06 22.55
CA ARG A 133 4.05 -4.14 21.73
C ARG A 133 4.67 -2.76 21.63
N GLY A 134 5.08 -2.18 22.75
CA GLY A 134 5.68 -0.83 22.76
C GLY A 134 6.94 -0.73 21.90
N ARG A 135 7.82 -1.74 21.94
CA ARG A 135 9.03 -1.77 21.10
C ARG A 135 8.68 -2.02 19.63
N ALA A 136 7.69 -2.86 19.35
CA ALA A 136 7.24 -3.16 17.99
C ALA A 136 6.59 -1.93 17.32
N ASP A 137 5.79 -1.17 18.07
CA ASP A 137 5.14 0.07 17.62
C ASP A 137 6.17 1.16 17.30
N VAL A 138 7.20 1.33 18.13
CA VAL A 138 8.29 2.30 17.86
C VAL A 138 9.04 1.94 16.58
N ARG A 139 9.37 0.66 16.37
CA ARG A 139 10.04 0.20 15.13
C ARG A 139 9.19 0.43 13.89
N LEU A 140 7.88 0.14 13.98
CA LEU A 140 6.94 0.39 12.88
C LEU A 140 6.85 1.89 12.58
N TRP A 141 6.79 2.73 13.62
CA TRP A 141 6.78 4.18 13.47
C TRP A 141 8.05 4.71 12.78
N GLN A 142 9.23 4.22 13.14
CA GLN A 142 10.50 4.64 12.50
C GLN A 142 10.50 4.35 10.99
N LEU A 143 10.02 3.17 10.59
CA LEU A 143 9.91 2.81 9.18
C LEU A 143 8.88 3.69 8.45
N ARG A 144 7.69 3.88 9.06
CA ARG A 144 6.63 4.73 8.47
C ARG A 144 7.09 6.17 8.31
N ARG A 145 7.80 6.71 9.30
CA ARG A 145 8.38 8.06 9.25
C ARG A 145 9.38 8.16 8.11
N ARG A 146 10.32 7.21 7.99
CA ARG A 146 11.30 7.22 6.90
C ARG A 146 10.64 7.14 5.53
N PHE A 147 9.59 6.34 5.39
CA PHE A 147 8.81 6.22 4.16
C PHE A 147 8.14 7.55 3.79
N ALA A 148 7.49 8.19 4.77
CA ALA A 148 6.87 9.50 4.58
C ALA A 148 7.89 10.62 4.26
N ASP A 149 9.05 10.62 4.92
CA ASP A 149 10.12 11.61 4.70
C ASP A 149 10.70 11.54 3.27
N LEU A 150 10.66 10.36 2.65
CA LEU A 150 11.13 10.13 1.27
C LEU A 150 10.04 10.39 0.23
N ASP A 151 8.82 10.71 0.66
CA ASP A 151 7.61 10.76 -0.16
C ASP A 151 7.47 9.48 -1.00
N CYS A 152 7.75 8.34 -0.37
CA CYS A 152 7.24 7.07 -0.84
C CYS A 152 5.71 7.03 -0.59
#